data_AF-A0A4U9IX19-F1
#
_entry.id   AF-A0A4U9IX19-F1
#
_cell.length_a   1.000
_cell.length_b   1.000
_cell.length_c   1.000
_cell.angle_alpha   90.00
_cell.angle_beta   90.00
_cell.angle_gamma   90.00
#
_symmetry.space_group_name_H-M   'P 1'
#
loop_
_entity.id
_entity.type
_entity.pdbx_description
1 polymer ?
#
loop_
_entity_poly.entity_id
_entity_poly.type
_entity_poly.pdbx_seq_one_letter_code
_entity_poly.pdbx_strand_id
1 'polypeptide(L)'
;MEQVVIVDAIRTPMGRSKGGAFRNVRAEDLSAHLMRSLLARNPALEATALDDIYWGCVQQTLEQGFNIARNAALLAEIPHSVPAVTVNRLCGSSMQALHDAARMIMTGDAQVCMIGGVEHMGHVPMSHGVDFHPRHEPHRGESRGHDGANGRDAFPPARHQPRNAGQLCRPLTRPRLGCNAVRCLQK
;
A
#
# COMPACT_ATOMS: atom_id res chain seq x y z
N MET A 1 11.93 -15.68 -20.20
CA MET A 1 11.50 -14.94 -19.00
C MET A 1 12.75 -14.38 -18.38
N GLU A 2 12.80 -13.06 -18.24
CA GLU A 2 13.93 -12.38 -17.60
C GLU A 2 14.02 -12.73 -16.12
N GLN A 3 15.24 -12.73 -15.58
CA GLN A 3 15.46 -12.89 -14.15
C GLN A 3 15.34 -11.55 -13.45
N VAL A 4 14.41 -11.46 -12.50
CA VAL A 4 14.21 -10.26 -11.68
C VAL A 4 15.15 -10.32 -10.48
N VAL A 5 15.94 -9.26 -10.27
CA VAL A 5 16.79 -9.10 -9.09
C VAL A 5 16.35 -7.89 -8.28
N ILE A 6 16.50 -7.94 -6.96
CA ILE A 6 16.34 -6.77 -6.09
C ILE A 6 17.70 -6.11 -5.92
N VAL A 7 17.80 -4.82 -6.22
CA VAL A 7 19.08 -4.09 -6.21
C VAL A 7 19.26 -3.25 -4.97
N ASP A 8 18.20 -2.60 -4.51
CA ASP A 8 18.25 -1.82 -3.27
C ASP A 8 16.90 -1.91 -2.57
N ALA A 9 16.91 -1.74 -1.25
CA ALA A 9 15.70 -1.78 -0.44
C ALA A 9 15.88 -0.87 0.78
N ILE A 10 14.98 0.09 0.94
CA ILE A 10 15.01 1.06 2.04
C ILE A 10 13.62 1.25 2.63
N ARG A 11 13.56 1.85 3.82
CA ARG A 11 12.30 2.13 4.51
C ARG A 11 12.45 3.33 5.41
N THR A 12 11.33 3.98 5.73
CA THR A 12 11.31 4.99 6.79
C THR A 12 11.47 4.31 8.17
N PRO A 13 11.81 5.07 9.22
CA PRO A 13 11.49 4.68 10.59
C PRO A 13 9.98 4.44 10.76
N MET A 14 9.59 3.69 11.79
CA MET A 14 8.18 3.40 12.08
C MET A 14 7.65 4.33 13.16
N GLY A 15 6.93 5.37 12.73
CA GLY A 15 6.34 6.37 13.60
C GLY A 15 5.06 5.87 14.28
N ARG A 16 4.87 6.23 15.56
CA ARG A 16 3.60 6.02 16.25
C ARG A 16 2.52 6.90 15.61
N SER A 17 1.37 6.33 15.23
CA SER A 17 0.29 7.09 14.57
C SER A 17 -0.30 8.18 15.47
N LYS A 18 -0.59 7.87 16.74
CA LYS A 18 -1.13 8.83 17.71
C LYS A 18 -0.01 9.67 18.32
N GLY A 19 0.13 10.91 17.83
CA GLY A 19 1.08 11.89 18.36
C GLY A 19 2.56 11.57 18.14
N GLY A 20 2.90 10.70 17.17
CA GLY A 20 4.30 10.31 16.92
C GLY A 20 5.06 11.27 16.00
N ALA A 21 6.15 10.73 15.46
CA ALA A 21 7.16 11.49 14.72
C ALA A 21 6.63 12.12 13.41
N PHE A 22 5.75 11.41 12.70
CA PHE A 22 5.28 11.84 11.38
C PHE A 22 3.94 12.58 11.40
N ARG A 23 3.43 12.99 12.58
CA ARG A 23 2.12 13.69 12.68
C ARG A 23 2.00 15.01 11.91
N ASN A 24 3.13 15.57 11.47
CA ASN A 24 3.23 16.81 10.71
C ASN A 24 3.86 16.57 9.32
N VAL A 25 3.94 15.33 8.87
CA VAL A 25 4.55 14.93 7.60
C VAL A 25 3.48 14.18 6.80
N ARG A 26 3.20 14.60 5.58
CA ARG A 26 2.16 13.96 4.79
C ARG A 26 2.63 12.65 4.16
N ALA A 27 1.68 11.78 3.80
CA ALA A 27 1.94 10.49 3.18
C ALA A 27 2.72 10.59 1.86
N GLU A 28 2.42 11.57 1.01
CA GLU A 28 3.14 11.71 -0.25
C GLU A 28 4.59 12.18 -0.04
N ASP A 29 4.88 13.00 0.98
CA ASP A 29 6.25 13.39 1.35
C ASP A 29 7.08 12.20 1.87
N LEU A 30 6.48 11.33 2.69
CA LEU A 30 7.14 10.11 3.16
C LEU A 30 7.53 9.20 1.98
N SER A 31 6.64 9.10 0.99
CA SER A 31 6.87 8.30 -0.22
C SER A 31 7.94 8.95 -1.10
N ALA A 32 7.82 10.24 -1.38
CA ALA A 32 8.76 11.00 -2.18
C ALA A 32 10.17 10.97 -1.59
N HIS A 33 10.29 11.04 -0.26
CA HIS A 33 11.57 10.91 0.43
C HIS A 33 12.26 9.57 0.13
N LEU A 34 11.52 8.45 0.15
CA LEU A 34 12.10 7.14 -0.20
C LEU A 34 12.45 7.04 -1.69
N MET A 35 11.59 7.54 -2.57
CA MET A 35 11.84 7.54 -4.02
C MET A 35 13.11 8.31 -4.37
N ARG A 36 13.27 9.53 -3.83
CA ARG A 36 14.50 10.34 -3.98
C ARG A 36 15.71 9.66 -3.38
N SER A 37 15.56 9.07 -2.18
CA SER A 37 16.66 8.40 -1.49
C SER A 37 17.15 7.16 -2.26
N LEU A 38 16.25 6.40 -2.87
CA LEU A 38 16.62 5.27 -3.74
C LEU A 38 17.42 5.75 -4.95
N LEU A 39 16.98 6.79 -5.65
CA LEU A 39 17.71 7.34 -6.79
C LEU A 39 19.08 7.89 -6.37
N ALA A 40 19.14 8.65 -5.28
CA ALA A 40 20.38 9.23 -4.76
C ALA A 40 21.41 8.15 -4.33
N ARG A 41 20.96 7.03 -3.77
CA ARG A 41 21.82 5.90 -3.40
C ARG A 41 22.35 5.11 -4.60
N ASN A 42 21.74 5.29 -5.77
CA ASN A 42 22.01 4.51 -6.95
C ASN A 42 22.33 5.44 -8.15
N PRO A 43 23.47 6.16 -8.12
CA PRO A 43 23.80 7.18 -9.12
C PRO A 43 24.01 6.63 -10.53
N ALA A 44 24.19 5.31 -10.69
CA ALA A 44 24.28 4.65 -11.99
C ALA A 44 22.90 4.47 -12.67
N LEU A 45 21.80 4.79 -11.99
CA LEU A 45 20.45 4.73 -12.55
C LEU A 45 19.98 6.12 -12.95
N GLU A 46 19.75 6.31 -14.25
CA GLU A 46 19.01 7.47 -14.73
C GLU A 46 17.53 7.33 -14.36
N ALA A 47 16.94 8.38 -13.79
CA ALA A 47 15.54 8.35 -13.36
C ALA A 47 14.56 8.16 -14.53
N THR A 48 14.96 8.55 -15.75
CA THR A 48 14.19 8.34 -16.99
C THR A 48 14.14 6.89 -17.44
N ALA A 49 15.02 6.02 -16.92
CA ALA A 49 15.03 4.60 -17.24
C ALA A 49 14.02 3.79 -16.43
N LEU A 50 13.27 4.42 -15.52
CA LEU A 50 12.16 3.79 -14.82
C LEU A 50 10.98 3.62 -15.79
N ASP A 51 10.57 2.38 -16.01
CA ASP A 51 9.44 2.06 -16.88
C ASP A 51 8.10 2.21 -16.15
N ASP A 52 8.07 1.95 -14.83
CA ASP A 52 6.87 2.13 -14.00
C ASP A 52 7.19 2.18 -12.49
N ILE A 53 6.25 2.72 -11.72
CA ILE A 53 6.29 2.80 -10.25
C ILE A 53 5.04 2.16 -9.66
N TYR A 54 5.20 1.05 -8.94
CA TYR A 54 4.09 0.38 -8.24
C TYR A 54 4.14 0.69 -6.74
N TRP A 55 3.11 1.36 -6.22
CA TRP A 55 3.07 1.78 -4.82
C TRP A 55 1.83 1.25 -4.08
N GLY A 56 2.03 0.44 -3.06
CA GLY A 56 0.94 -0.10 -2.26
C GLY A 56 0.35 0.93 -1.30
N CYS A 57 -0.97 1.11 -1.29
CA CYS A 57 -1.69 1.93 -0.31
C CYS A 57 -3.11 1.40 -0.11
N VAL A 58 -3.56 1.26 1.14
CA VAL A 58 -4.86 0.70 1.47
C VAL A 58 -5.94 1.78 1.50
N GLN A 59 -5.78 2.79 2.36
CA GLN A 59 -6.79 3.84 2.51
C GLN A 59 -6.57 4.99 1.52
N GLN A 60 -6.98 4.81 0.28
CA GLN A 60 -6.73 5.75 -0.83
C GLN A 60 -7.72 6.93 -0.87
N THR A 61 -7.72 7.73 0.19
CA THR A 61 -8.53 8.96 0.31
C THR A 61 -7.72 10.04 1.03
N LEU A 62 -8.22 11.27 1.04
CA LEU A 62 -7.51 12.44 1.57
C LEU A 62 -6.10 12.55 0.93
N GLU A 63 -5.04 12.69 1.73
CA GLU A 63 -3.65 12.77 1.25
C GLU A 63 -3.14 11.49 0.56
N GLN A 64 -3.82 10.36 0.74
CA GLN A 64 -3.48 9.09 0.10
C GLN A 64 -4.32 8.81 -1.16
N GLY A 65 -5.21 9.72 -1.52
CA GLY A 65 -6.08 9.60 -2.68
C GLY A 65 -5.41 9.98 -4.00
N PHE A 66 -6.21 9.90 -5.07
CA PHE A 66 -5.85 10.40 -6.40
C PHE A 66 -4.48 9.88 -6.92
N ASN A 67 -4.27 8.57 -6.80
CA ASN A 67 -3.02 7.89 -7.18
C ASN A 67 -1.77 8.47 -6.49
N ILE A 68 -1.61 8.16 -5.19
CA ILE A 68 -0.47 8.61 -4.39
C ILE A 68 0.89 8.20 -4.97
N ALA A 69 0.98 7.08 -5.71
CA ALA A 69 2.21 6.69 -6.41
C ALA A 69 2.69 7.79 -7.36
N ARG A 70 1.77 8.34 -8.17
CA ARG A 70 2.07 9.41 -9.12
C ARG A 70 2.35 10.74 -8.43
N ASN A 71 1.56 11.08 -7.41
CA ASN A 71 1.75 12.33 -6.68
C ASN A 71 3.11 12.35 -5.97
N ALA A 72 3.48 11.25 -5.33
CA ALA A 72 4.79 11.09 -4.69
C ALA A 72 5.94 11.11 -5.70
N ALA A 73 5.79 10.48 -6.87
CA ALA A 73 6.84 10.50 -7.90
C ALA A 73 7.10 11.91 -8.45
N LEU A 74 6.04 12.71 -8.67
CA LEU A 74 6.17 14.10 -9.08
C LEU A 74 6.82 14.96 -7.99
N LEU A 75 6.43 14.77 -6.73
CA LEU A 75 7.08 15.42 -5.57
C LEU A 75 8.52 14.95 -5.37
N ALA A 76 8.87 13.75 -5.86
CA ALA A 76 10.23 13.22 -5.89
C ALA A 76 11.07 13.80 -7.04
N GLU A 77 10.50 14.65 -7.89
CA GLU A 77 11.10 15.15 -9.13
C GLU A 77 11.54 14.02 -10.08
N ILE A 78 10.86 12.88 -10.02
CA ILE A 78 10.99 11.84 -11.04
C ILE A 78 10.39 12.37 -12.34
N PRO A 79 11.03 12.14 -13.51
CA PRO A 79 10.52 12.63 -14.79
C PRO A 79 9.05 12.27 -15.01
N HIS A 80 8.26 13.24 -15.48
CA HIS A 80 6.83 13.05 -15.70
C HIS A 80 6.52 11.99 -16.76
N SER A 81 7.49 11.58 -17.58
CA SER A 81 7.39 10.47 -18.53
C SER A 81 7.25 9.11 -17.85
N VAL A 82 7.75 8.96 -16.61
CA VAL A 82 7.69 7.70 -15.85
C VAL A 82 6.26 7.51 -15.30
N PRO A 83 5.51 6.46 -15.70
CA PRO A 83 4.18 6.21 -15.16
C PRO A 83 4.26 5.72 -13.69
N ALA A 84 3.12 5.73 -13.02
CA ALA A 84 3.01 5.27 -11.65
C ALA A 84 1.57 4.81 -11.33
N VAL A 85 1.45 3.72 -10.57
CA VAL A 85 0.17 3.12 -10.18
C VAL A 85 0.12 2.80 -8.70
N THR A 86 -1.03 3.09 -8.08
CA THR A 86 -1.29 2.74 -6.68
C THR A 86 -2.05 1.41 -6.60
N VAL A 87 -1.56 0.46 -5.81
CA VAL A 87 -2.10 -0.90 -5.70
C VAL A 87 -2.77 -1.10 -4.34
N ASN A 88 -3.93 -1.76 -4.33
CA ASN A 88 -4.62 -2.16 -3.10
C ASN A 88 -4.93 -3.65 -3.06
N ARG A 89 -4.22 -4.38 -2.19
CA ARG A 89 -4.53 -5.73 -1.72
C ARG A 89 -4.49 -5.78 -0.19
N LEU A 90 -5.10 -4.79 0.46
CA LEU A 90 -5.07 -4.62 1.93
C LEU A 90 -3.63 -4.72 2.47
N CYS A 91 -3.40 -5.53 3.50
CA CYS A 91 -2.08 -5.72 4.12
C CYS A 91 -0.99 -6.19 3.12
N GLY A 92 -1.40 -6.80 1.99
CA GLY A 92 -0.51 -7.31 0.95
C GLY A 92 -0.23 -6.33 -0.19
N SER A 93 -0.66 -5.07 -0.12
CA SER A 93 -0.59 -4.11 -1.24
C SER A 93 0.81 -3.91 -1.81
N SER A 94 1.83 -3.67 -0.97
CA SER A 94 3.20 -3.45 -1.44
C SER A 94 3.90 -4.74 -1.91
N MET A 95 3.49 -5.89 -1.38
CA MET A 95 3.93 -7.19 -1.91
C MET A 95 3.26 -7.50 -3.25
N GLN A 96 2.01 -7.09 -3.44
CA GLN A 96 1.34 -7.17 -4.73
C GLN A 96 2.03 -6.27 -5.76
N ALA A 97 2.38 -5.03 -5.38
CA ALA A 97 3.19 -4.13 -6.20
C ALA A 97 4.51 -4.80 -6.64
N LEU A 98 5.19 -5.51 -5.72
CA LEU A 98 6.39 -6.28 -6.05
C LEU A 98 6.12 -7.36 -7.11
N HIS A 99 5.06 -8.15 -6.93
CA HIS A 99 4.71 -9.22 -7.87
C HIS A 99 4.33 -8.69 -9.25
N ASP A 100 3.59 -7.59 -9.33
CA ASP A 100 3.14 -7.03 -10.61
C ASP A 100 4.32 -6.40 -11.37
N ALA A 101 5.19 -5.65 -10.69
CA ALA A 101 6.42 -5.14 -11.28
C ALA A 101 7.37 -6.27 -11.74
N ALA A 102 7.53 -7.31 -10.93
CA ALA A 102 8.34 -8.47 -11.30
C ALA A 102 7.80 -9.15 -12.57
N ARG A 103 6.47 -9.31 -12.68
CA ARG A 103 5.85 -9.88 -13.89
C ARG A 103 6.09 -8.99 -15.12
N MET A 104 5.96 -7.67 -14.98
CA MET A 104 6.22 -6.71 -16.06
C MET A 104 7.66 -6.81 -16.58
N ILE A 105 8.63 -7.03 -15.70
CA ILE A 105 10.02 -7.31 -16.08
C ILE A 105 10.15 -8.69 -16.73
N MET A 106 9.54 -9.73 -16.15
CA MET A 106 9.61 -11.10 -16.68
C MET A 106 9.01 -11.25 -18.09
N THR A 107 7.99 -10.45 -18.42
CA THR A 107 7.34 -10.39 -19.75
C THR A 107 8.12 -9.54 -20.75
N GLY A 108 9.10 -8.75 -20.30
CA GLY A 108 9.87 -7.84 -21.13
C GLY A 108 9.19 -6.50 -21.40
N ASP A 109 8.07 -6.20 -20.73
CA ASP A 109 7.36 -4.92 -20.85
C ASP A 109 8.07 -3.79 -20.05
N ALA A 110 8.93 -4.17 -19.10
CA ALA A 110 9.79 -3.26 -18.35
C ALA A 110 11.19 -3.85 -18.16
N GLN A 111 12.16 -3.00 -17.87
CA GLN A 111 13.53 -3.34 -17.48
C GLN A 111 13.81 -2.88 -16.05
N VAL A 112 13.27 -1.72 -15.65
CA VAL A 112 13.45 -1.16 -14.31
C VAL A 112 12.12 -0.66 -13.75
N CYS A 113 11.75 -1.19 -12.59
CA CYS A 113 10.58 -0.72 -11.85
C CYS A 113 10.97 -0.29 -10.44
N MET A 114 10.32 0.76 -9.95
CA MET A 114 10.37 1.14 -8.55
C MET A 114 9.13 0.58 -7.84
N ILE A 115 9.33 -0.07 -6.69
CA ILE A 115 8.22 -0.63 -5.94
C ILE A 115 8.23 -0.16 -4.49
N GLY A 116 7.07 -0.11 -3.86
CA GLY A 116 6.99 0.18 -2.44
C GLY A 116 5.58 0.32 -1.94
N GLY A 117 5.40 1.12 -0.90
CA GLY A 117 4.08 1.47 -0.40
C GLY A 117 4.11 2.44 0.77
N VAL A 118 2.96 3.02 1.05
CA VAL A 118 2.74 3.98 2.12
C VAL A 118 1.41 3.77 2.82
N GLU A 119 1.42 3.92 4.14
CA GLU A 119 0.19 4.00 4.92
C GLU A 119 0.39 4.97 6.10
N HIS A 120 -0.33 6.10 6.06
CA HIS A 120 -0.30 7.14 7.08
C HIS A 120 -1.54 7.06 7.98
N MET A 121 -1.60 6.01 8.81
CA MET A 121 -2.74 5.76 9.71
C MET A 121 -2.99 6.84 10.77
N GLY A 122 -2.04 7.76 10.97
CA GLY A 122 -2.23 8.92 11.84
C GLY A 122 -3.09 10.02 11.22
N HIS A 123 -3.10 10.12 9.88
CA HIS A 123 -3.85 11.13 9.13
C HIS A 123 -5.09 10.52 8.49
N VAL A 124 -4.97 9.28 7.99
CA VAL A 124 -6.07 8.53 7.38
C VAL A 124 -6.29 7.24 8.20
N PRO A 125 -7.17 7.26 9.21
CA PRO A 125 -7.51 6.07 9.99
C PRO A 125 -8.10 4.95 9.11
N MET A 126 -7.85 3.69 9.48
CA MET A 126 -8.35 2.52 8.72
C MET A 126 -9.88 2.45 8.57
N SER A 127 -10.63 3.10 9.45
CA SER A 127 -12.10 3.16 9.40
C SER A 127 -12.63 4.40 8.66
N HIS A 128 -11.76 5.26 8.16
CA HIS A 128 -12.17 6.51 7.53
C HIS A 128 -12.86 6.25 6.20
N GLY A 129 -14.12 6.68 6.07
CA GLY A 129 -14.90 6.58 4.84
C GLY A 129 -15.22 5.16 4.40
N VAL A 130 -15.11 4.16 5.29
CA VAL A 130 -15.40 2.77 4.95
C VAL A 130 -16.80 2.39 5.41
N ASP A 131 -17.66 2.07 4.45
CA ASP A 131 -19.00 1.50 4.67
C ASP A 131 -18.95 0.00 4.39
N PHE A 132 -18.98 -0.79 5.46
CA PHE A 132 -18.91 -2.24 5.35
C PHE A 132 -20.32 -2.81 5.22
N HIS A 133 -20.52 -3.74 4.29
CA HIS A 133 -21.79 -4.44 4.19
C HIS A 133 -22.15 -5.07 5.56
N PRO A 134 -23.39 -4.88 6.08
CA PRO A 134 -23.82 -5.40 7.38
C PRO A 134 -23.57 -6.91 7.60
N ARG A 135 -23.58 -7.73 6.53
CA ARG A 135 -23.29 -9.17 6.62
C ARG A 135 -21.83 -9.51 6.97
N HIS A 136 -20.93 -8.53 6.98
CA HIS A 136 -19.56 -8.75 7.44
C HIS A 136 -19.44 -8.79 8.97
N GLU A 137 -20.45 -8.37 9.73
CA GLU A 137 -20.43 -8.35 11.20
C GLU A 137 -20.03 -9.68 11.86
N PRO A 138 -20.57 -10.86 11.46
CA PRO A 138 -20.21 -12.13 12.09
C PRO A 138 -18.77 -12.58 11.78
N HIS A 139 -18.15 -12.02 10.74
CA HIS A 139 -16.83 -12.40 10.25
C HIS A 139 -15.77 -11.32 10.55
N ARG A 140 -16.16 -10.21 11.17
CA ARG A 140 -15.24 -9.17 11.64
C ARG A 140 -14.61 -9.63 12.94
N GLY A 141 -13.30 -9.92 12.90
CA GLY A 141 -12.50 -10.04 14.12
C GLY A 141 -12.58 -8.73 14.91
N GLU A 142 -12.61 -8.82 16.24
CA GLU A 142 -12.78 -7.69 17.14
C GLU A 142 -11.61 -6.69 17.03
N SER A 143 -11.75 -5.69 16.16
CA SER A 143 -10.84 -4.56 16.06
C SER A 143 -11.31 -3.46 17.03
N ARG A 144 -10.63 -3.33 18.16
CA ARG A 144 -10.93 -2.31 19.19
C ARG A 144 -10.94 -0.90 18.58
N GLY A 145 -12.12 -0.27 18.57
CA GLY A 145 -12.28 1.17 18.28
C GLY A 145 -13.34 1.52 17.23
N HIS A 146 -14.47 0.81 17.17
CA HIS A 146 -15.56 1.14 16.25
C HIS A 146 -16.80 1.60 17.03
N ASP A 147 -16.83 2.88 17.41
CA ASP A 147 -18.06 3.53 17.88
C ASP A 147 -18.67 4.33 16.72
N GLY A 148 -19.88 3.94 16.34
CA GLY A 148 -20.80 4.67 15.46
C GLY A 148 -20.75 4.24 13.99
N ALA A 149 -21.85 4.22 13.24
CA ALA A 149 -23.26 4.41 13.53
C ALA A 149 -24.05 3.96 12.28
N ASN A 150 -25.33 3.66 12.46
CA ASN A 150 -26.44 3.80 11.50
C ASN A 150 -26.51 2.91 10.23
N GLY A 151 -27.75 2.50 9.93
CA GLY A 151 -28.16 2.00 8.61
C GLY A 151 -29.05 0.77 8.67
N ARG A 152 -30.27 0.91 9.21
CA ARG A 152 -31.31 -0.13 9.15
C ARG A 152 -31.97 -0.14 7.78
N ASP A 153 -31.32 -0.74 6.78
CA ASP A 153 -31.99 -1.15 5.54
C ASP A 153 -31.55 -2.56 5.19
N ALA A 154 -32.15 -3.54 5.88
CA ALA A 154 -31.92 -4.95 5.63
C ALA A 154 -32.67 -5.37 4.35
N PHE A 155 -31.92 -5.64 3.27
CA PHE A 155 -32.40 -6.49 2.19
C PHE A 155 -32.88 -7.83 2.78
N PRO A 156 -34.05 -8.37 2.39
CA PRO A 156 -34.54 -9.62 2.96
C PRO A 156 -33.55 -10.76 2.68
N PRO A 157 -33.16 -11.56 3.69
CA PRO A 157 -32.19 -12.63 3.48
C PRO A 157 -32.79 -13.73 2.62
N ALA A 158 -32.13 -14.05 1.51
CA ALA A 158 -32.34 -15.30 0.80
C ALA A 158 -31.98 -16.45 1.75
N ARG A 159 -32.96 -17.32 2.06
CA ARG A 159 -32.81 -18.46 2.96
C ARG A 159 -31.80 -19.44 2.37
N HIS A 160 -30.58 -19.47 2.91
CA HIS A 160 -29.66 -20.57 2.71
C HIS A 160 -29.28 -21.16 4.08
N GLN A 161 -29.64 -22.43 4.29
CA GLN A 161 -29.32 -23.20 5.50
C GLN A 161 -27.80 -23.27 5.71
N PRO A 162 -27.31 -23.12 6.95
CA PRO A 162 -25.88 -23.18 7.24
C PRO A 162 -25.39 -24.63 7.26
N ARG A 163 -24.28 -24.92 6.57
CA ARG A 163 -23.45 -26.08 6.88
C ARG A 163 -22.33 -25.63 7.83
N ASN A 164 -22.20 -26.36 8.93
CA ASN A 164 -21.23 -26.15 9.99
C ASN A 164 -19.80 -26.02 9.47
N ALA A 165 -19.09 -24.99 9.91
CA ALA A 165 -17.64 -24.94 9.91
C ALA A 165 -17.17 -24.31 11.22
N GLY A 166 -17.27 -25.09 12.30
CA GLY A 166 -16.42 -24.86 13.46
C GLY A 166 -15.00 -25.23 13.07
N GLN A 167 -14.06 -24.30 13.21
CA GLN A 167 -12.74 -24.47 13.83
C GLN A 167 -11.76 -23.41 13.35
N LEU A 168 -10.96 -22.95 14.33
CA LEU A 168 -9.64 -22.35 14.20
C LEU A 168 -9.56 -20.89 13.72
N CYS A 169 -9.55 -19.97 14.70
CA CYS A 169 -8.53 -18.92 14.71
C CYS A 169 -8.35 -18.34 16.12
N ARG A 170 -7.20 -18.64 16.76
CA ARG A 170 -6.73 -17.93 17.96
C ARG A 170 -6.02 -16.63 17.54
N PRO A 171 -6.06 -15.56 18.35
CA PRO A 171 -5.61 -14.24 17.94
C PRO A 171 -4.08 -14.11 18.03
N LEU A 172 -3.43 -13.74 16.92
CA LEU A 172 -2.08 -13.21 16.93
C LEU A 172 -2.13 -11.68 17.03
N THR A 173 -1.33 -11.16 17.95
CA THR A 173 -1.34 -9.81 18.47
C THR A 173 -0.61 -8.80 17.57
N ARG A 174 -1.28 -7.65 17.34
CA ARG A 174 -0.79 -6.29 16.98
C ARG A 174 -0.09 -6.08 15.61
N PRO A 175 -0.67 -5.25 14.70
CA PRO A 175 0.05 -4.78 13.52
C PRO A 175 1.02 -3.64 13.86
N ARG A 176 2.27 -3.77 13.39
CA ARG A 176 3.32 -2.74 13.39
C ARG A 176 3.43 -2.20 11.97
N LEU A 177 3.31 -0.89 11.78
CA LEU A 177 3.20 -0.25 10.46
C LEU A 177 4.51 0.33 9.99
N GLY A 178 4.73 0.23 8.69
CA GLY A 178 5.87 0.80 8.04
C GLY A 178 5.88 0.81 6.52
N CYS A 179 6.45 1.86 5.96
CA CYS A 179 6.66 2.02 4.51
C CYS A 179 7.95 1.34 4.09
N ASN A 180 7.87 0.35 3.20
CA ASN A 180 9.03 -0.29 2.58
C ASN A 180 9.06 0.10 1.09
N ALA A 181 10.24 0.46 0.59
CA ALA A 181 10.53 0.64 -0.82
C ALA A 181 11.61 -0.35 -1.24
N VAL A 182 11.42 -1.00 -2.37
CA VAL A 182 12.33 -2.00 -2.93
C VAL A 182 12.56 -1.65 -4.40
N ARG A 183 13.75 -1.91 -4.91
CA ARG A 183 14.13 -1.66 -6.31
C ARG A 183 14.37 -3.00 -6.98
N CYS A 184 13.71 -3.26 -8.09
CA CYS A 184 14.00 -4.43 -8.92
C CYS A 184 14.72 -4.00 -10.21
N LEU A 185 15.77 -4.73 -10.59
CA LEU A 185 16.42 -4.62 -11.90
C LEU A 185 16.40 -5.96 -12.62
N GLN A 186 16.61 -5.89 -13.93
CA GLN A 186 17.13 -6.98 -14.73
C GLN A 186 18.66 -7.08 -14.57
N LYS A 187 19.24 -8.27 -14.81
CA LYS A 187 20.70 -8.45 -14.91
C LYS A 187 21.22 -8.04 -16.28
#